data_AF-A0A328BZ51-F1
#
_entry.id   AF-A0A328BZ51-F1
#
_cell.length_a   1.000
_cell.length_b   1.000
_cell.length_c   1.000
_cell.angle_alpha   90.00
_cell.angle_beta   90.00
_cell.angle_gamma   90.00
#
_symmetry.space_group_name_H-M   'P 1'
#
loop_
_entity.id
_entity.type
_entity.pdbx_description
1 polymer ?
#
loop_
_entity_poly.entity_id
_entity_poly.type
_entity_poly.pdbx_seq_one_letter_code
_entity_poly.pdbx_strand_id
1 'polypeptide(L)'
;MDVYHEILPDRYVLLLTDSASPAAGSAADNLARCLLQAYRSGKASVWIDCSRLHHLPAAARDLLLRYQKRLGRQSVRLVLGPASLAVRQAFADVAPEARPEMAEEEPA
;
A
#
# COMPACT_ATOMS: atom_id res chain seq x y z
N MET A 1 -6.40 11.26 -2.27
CA MET A 1 -5.21 10.53 -1.78
C MET A 1 -4.13 10.67 -2.84
N ASP A 2 -2.96 11.14 -2.45
CA ASP A 2 -1.78 11.25 -3.31
C ASP A 2 -0.86 10.05 -3.04
N VAL A 3 -0.09 9.65 -4.06
CA VAL A 3 0.81 8.48 -3.99
C VAL A 3 2.20 8.91 -4.42
N TYR A 4 3.15 8.78 -3.50
CA TYR A 4 4.58 8.99 -3.76
C TYR A 4 5.29 7.64 -3.70
N HIS A 5 6.48 7.56 -4.29
CA HIS A 5 7.28 6.34 -4.21
C HIS A 5 8.76 6.63 -4.01
N GLU A 6 9.42 5.69 -3.35
CA GLU A 6 10.86 5.67 -3.14
C GLU A 6 11.39 4.24 -3.34
N ILE A 7 12.58 4.12 -3.93
CA ILE A 7 13.23 2.83 -4.17
C ILE A 7 14.44 2.72 -3.25
N LEU A 8 14.35 1.86 -2.25
CA LEU A 8 15.44 1.55 -1.34
C LEU A 8 16.16 0.28 -1.80
N PRO A 9 17.38 -0.03 -1.29
CA PRO A 9 18.13 -1.21 -1.70
C PRO A 9 17.35 -2.53 -1.61
N ASP A 10 16.56 -2.72 -0.55
CA ASP A 10 15.86 -3.98 -0.23
C ASP A 10 14.34 -3.94 -0.49
N ARG A 11 13.75 -2.75 -0.66
CA ARG A 11 12.29 -2.57 -0.76
C ARG A 11 11.88 -1.44 -1.68
N TYR A 12 10.64 -1.53 -2.17
CA TYR A 12 9.96 -0.44 -2.86
C TYR A 12 8.95 0.17 -1.88
N VAL A 13 9.00 1.48 -1.65
CA VAL A 13 8.11 2.16 -0.70
C VAL A 13 7.10 3.00 -1.46
N LEU A 14 5.83 2.89 -1.09
CA LEU A 14 4.74 3.77 -1.50
C LEU A 14 4.28 4.57 -0.29
N LEU A 15 4.29 5.89 -0.38
CA LEU A 15 3.77 6.76 0.67
C LEU A 15 2.39 7.26 0.23
N LEU A 16 1.37 6.96 1.03
CA LEU A 16 0.00 7.39 0.80
C LEU A 16 -0.33 8.56 1.71
N THR A 17 -0.80 9.66 1.13
CA THR A 17 -1.22 10.84 1.89
C THR A 17 -2.63 11.24 1.53
N ASP A 18 -3.33 11.91 2.44
CA ASP A 18 -4.55 12.62 2.07
C ASP A 18 -4.24 13.67 1.01
N SER A 19 -5.15 13.85 0.05
CA SER A 19 -4.96 14.81 -1.02
C SER A 19 -5.64 16.11 -0.66
N ALA A 20 -4.90 17.22 -0.78
CA ALA A 20 -5.41 18.56 -0.49
C ALA A 20 -6.33 19.09 -1.60
N SER A 21 -6.33 18.48 -2.78
CA SER A 21 -7.12 18.92 -3.94
C SER A 21 -7.57 17.73 -4.78
N PRO A 22 -8.82 17.69 -5.28
CA PRO A 22 -9.25 16.65 -6.20
C PRO A 22 -8.53 16.80 -7.54
N ALA A 23 -7.35 16.18 -7.66
CA ALA A 23 -6.60 16.13 -8.91
C ALA A 23 -7.39 15.38 -10.00
N ALA A 24 -7.15 15.73 -11.27
CA ALA A 24 -7.74 15.09 -12.44
C ALA A 24 -7.18 13.65 -12.61
N GLY A 25 -7.80 12.69 -11.94
CA GLY A 25 -7.47 11.27 -11.98
C GLY A 25 -7.94 10.58 -10.71
N SER A 26 -8.41 9.33 -10.79
CA SER A 26 -8.79 8.62 -9.57
C SER A 26 -7.53 8.31 -8.76
N ALA A 27 -7.55 8.59 -7.46
CA ALA A 27 -6.46 8.20 -6.55
C ALA A 27 -6.09 6.70 -6.68
N ALA A 28 -7.06 5.87 -7.05
CA ALA A 28 -6.87 4.46 -7.35
C ALA A 28 -6.00 4.20 -8.59
N ASP A 29 -6.07 5.05 -9.62
CA ASP A 29 -5.27 4.90 -10.84
C ASP A 29 -3.79 5.19 -10.59
N ASN A 30 -3.51 6.23 -9.80
CA ASN A 30 -2.15 6.56 -9.39
C ASN A 30 -1.54 5.44 -8.52
N LEU A 31 -2.32 4.91 -7.57
CA LEU A 31 -1.90 3.76 -6.77
C LEU A 31 -1.65 2.52 -7.64
N ALA A 32 -2.55 2.19 -8.57
CA ALA A 32 -2.41 1.05 -9.45
C ALA A 32 -1.13 1.15 -10.31
N ARG A 33 -0.82 2.34 -10.82
CA ARG A 33 0.41 2.61 -11.58
C ARG A 33 1.66 2.36 -10.74
N CYS A 34 1.70 2.90 -9.52
CA CYS A 34 2.85 2.75 -8.62
C CYS A 34 3.02 1.29 -8.15
N LEU A 35 1.92 0.58 -7.86
CA LEU A 35 1.95 -0.85 -7.53
C LEU A 35 2.46 -1.70 -8.69
N LEU A 36 2.11 -1.36 -9.94
CA LEU A 36 2.67 -2.03 -11.11
C LEU A 36 4.18 -1.81 -11.24
N GLN A 37 4.66 -0.60 -10.94
CA GLN A 37 6.10 -0.31 -10.91
C GLN A 37 6.79 -1.10 -9.79
N ALA A 38 6.22 -1.12 -8.59
CA ALA A 38 6.74 -1.88 -7.45
C ALA A 38 6.82 -3.39 -7.78
N TYR A 39 5.76 -3.95 -8.38
CA TYR A 39 5.73 -5.34 -8.84
C TYR A 39 6.83 -5.66 -9.87
N ARG A 40 7.22 -4.70 -10.72
CA ARG A 40 8.27 -4.88 -11.73
C ARG A 40 9.68 -4.54 -11.23
N SER A 41 9.81 -4.03 -10.01
CA SER A 41 11.08 -3.51 -9.48
C SER A 41 12.10 -4.59 -9.11
N GLY A 42 11.67 -5.85 -8.97
CA GLY A 42 12.52 -6.96 -8.50
C GLY A 42 12.85 -6.92 -7.01
N LYS A 43 12.23 -6.03 -6.23
CA LYS A 43 12.42 -5.95 -4.78
C LYS A 43 11.73 -7.11 -4.05
N ALA A 44 12.31 -7.52 -2.93
CA ALA A 44 11.78 -8.59 -2.10
C ALA A 44 10.53 -8.17 -1.30
N SER A 45 10.30 -6.87 -1.16
CA SER A 45 9.11 -6.35 -0.49
C SER A 45 8.66 -5.00 -1.06
N VAL A 46 7.35 -4.77 -0.94
CA VAL A 46 6.67 -3.51 -1.23
C VAL A 46 6.05 -3.02 0.07
N TRP A 47 6.43 -1.82 0.50
CA TRP A 47 5.97 -1.20 1.73
C TRP A 47 4.99 -0.09 1.39
N ILE A 48 3.86 -0.06 2.09
CA ILE A 48 2.82 0.96 1.95
C ILE A 48 2.78 1.75 3.25
N ASP A 49 3.38 2.92 3.25
CA ASP A 49 3.31 3.85 4.38
C ASP A 49 1.98 4.60 4.35
N CYS A 50 1.18 4.41 5.40
CA CYS A 50 -0.13 5.03 5.60
C CYS A 50 -0.12 6.00 6.80
N SER A 51 1.05 6.41 7.30
CA SER A 51 1.20 7.23 8.51
C SER A 51 0.53 8.60 8.38
N ARG A 52 0.45 9.09 7.14
CA ARG A 52 -0.17 10.38 6.76
C ARG A 52 -1.52 10.20 6.05
N LEU A 53 -2.12 9.02 6.14
CA LEU A 53 -3.41 8.72 5.54
C LEU A 53 -4.48 8.52 6.63
N HIS A 54 -5.47 9.40 6.65
CA HIS A 54 -6.57 9.33 7.60
C HIS A 54 -7.66 8.34 7.18
N HIS A 55 -7.87 8.16 5.88
CA HIS A 55 -8.88 7.25 5.35
C HIS A 55 -8.40 6.53 4.09
N LEU A 56 -8.58 5.20 4.03
CA LEU A 56 -8.27 4.40 2.86
C LEU A 56 -9.53 4.24 1.98
N PRO A 57 -9.56 4.76 0.73
CA PRO A 57 -10.67 4.53 -0.18
C PRO A 57 -10.88 3.04 -0.47
N ALA A 58 -12.13 2.58 -0.58
CA ALA A 58 -12.45 1.18 -0.86
C ALA A 58 -11.77 0.65 -2.14
N ALA A 59 -11.73 1.46 -3.20
CA ALA A 59 -11.03 1.10 -4.44
C ALA A 59 -9.52 0.89 -4.23
N ALA A 60 -8.90 1.66 -3.33
CA ALA A 60 -7.49 1.50 -2.96
C ALA A 60 -7.29 0.24 -2.10
N ARG A 61 -8.18 -0.02 -1.14
CA ARG A 61 -8.20 -1.28 -0.36
C ARG A 61 -8.23 -2.49 -1.29
N ASP A 62 -9.16 -2.52 -2.23
CA ASP A 62 -9.34 -3.66 -3.14
C ASP A 62 -8.13 -3.83 -4.07
N LEU A 63 -7.48 -2.74 -4.48
CA LEU A 63 -6.22 -2.79 -5.21
C LEU A 63 -5.10 -3.43 -4.38
N LEU A 64 -4.94 -3.02 -3.12
CA LEU A 64 -3.92 -3.57 -2.23
C LEU A 64 -4.13 -5.08 -2.01
N LEU A 65 -5.36 -5.53 -1.79
CA LEU A 65 -5.68 -6.96 -1.64
C LEU A 65 -5.37 -7.76 -2.91
N ARG A 66 -5.69 -7.22 -4.09
CA ARG A 66 -5.32 -7.85 -5.38
C ARG A 66 -3.80 -7.96 -5.54
N TYR A 67 -3.07 -6.91 -5.17
CA TYR A 67 -1.62 -6.90 -5.28
C TYR A 67 -0.93 -7.77 -4.25
N GLN A 68 -1.48 -7.92 -3.04
CA GLN A 68 -0.98 -8.88 -2.07
C GLN A 68 -0.97 -10.31 -2.63
N LYS A 69 -2.10 -10.73 -3.21
CA LYS A 69 -2.18 -12.05 -3.87
C LYS A 69 -1.18 -12.18 -5.02
N ARG A 70 -1.00 -11.10 -5.80
CA ARG A 70 -0.12 -11.10 -6.98
C ARG A 70 1.37 -11.14 -6.59
N LEU A 71 1.77 -10.36 -5.60
CA LEU A 71 3.13 -10.29 -5.07
C LEU A 71 3.49 -11.59 -4.33
N GLY A 72 2.54 -12.15 -3.56
CA GLY A 72 2.74 -13.41 -2.85
C GLY A 72 3.04 -14.60 -3.79
N ARG A 73 2.51 -14.60 -5.02
CA ARG A 73 2.86 -15.61 -6.05
C ARG A 73 4.31 -15.54 -6.52
N GLN A 74 5.00 -14.43 -6.26
CA GLN A 74 6.41 -14.21 -6.57
C GLN A 74 7.29 -14.19 -5.31
N SER A 75 6.74 -14.62 -4.17
CA SER A 75 7.42 -14.52 -2.87
C SER A 75 7.83 -13.09 -2.49
N VAL A 76 7.13 -12.08 -3.03
CA VAL A 76 7.31 -10.67 -2.67
C VAL A 76 6.27 -10.31 -1.61
N ARG A 77 6.73 -9.69 -0.52
CA ARG A 77 5.84 -9.28 0.58
C ARG A 77 5.20 -7.92 0.29
N LEU A 78 3.91 -7.78 0.61
CA LEU A 78 3.25 -6.48 0.70
C LEU A 78 3.05 -6.16 2.19
N VAL A 79 3.73 -5.13 2.66
CA VAL A 79 3.72 -4.70 4.06
C VAL A 79 3.00 -3.37 4.15
N LEU A 80 1.96 -3.29 4.96
CA LEU A 80 1.36 -2.04 5.39
C LEU A 80 2.19 -1.52 6.57
N GLY A 81 2.84 -0.38 6.40
CA GLY A 81 3.56 0.31 7.46
C GLY A 81 2.61 0.92 8.49
N PRO A 82 3.12 1.82 9.35
CA PRO A 82 2.31 2.53 10.32
C PRO A 82 1.05 3.13 9.68
N ALA A 83 -0.10 2.85 10.27
CA ALA A 83 -1.40 3.19 9.71
C ALA A 83 -2.34 3.67 10.81
N SER A 84 -3.16 4.67 10.48
CA SER A 84 -4.23 5.12 11.38
C SER A 84 -5.22 3.99 11.68
N LEU A 85 -5.93 4.09 12.81
CA LEU A 85 -6.94 3.10 13.20
C LEU A 85 -7.99 2.89 12.10
N ALA A 86 -8.43 3.96 11.44
CA ALA A 86 -9.39 3.90 10.35
C ALA A 86 -8.87 3.09 9.15
N VAL A 87 -7.59 3.27 8.79
CA VAL A 87 -6.97 2.47 7.72
C VAL A 87 -6.86 1.00 8.12
N ARG A 88 -6.49 0.68 9.37
CA ARG A 88 -6.46 -0.71 9.87
C ARG A 88 -7.85 -1.33 9.86
N GLN A 89 -8.86 -0.59 10.30
CA GLN A 89 -10.26 -1.02 10.31
C GLN A 89 -10.81 -1.30 8.91
N ALA A 90 -10.29 -0.64 7.88
CA ALA A 90 -10.70 -0.91 6.49
C ALA A 90 -10.45 -2.37 6.06
N PHE A 91 -9.54 -3.09 6.75
CA PHE A 91 -9.21 -4.50 6.50
C PHE A 91 -9.78 -5.45 7.56
N ALA A 92 -10.61 -4.99 8.49
CA ALA A 92 -11.10 -5.80 9.60
C ALA A 92 -12.00 -6.97 9.12
N ASP A 93 -12.72 -6.77 8.02
CA ASP A 93 -13.59 -7.75 7.35
C ASP A 93 -12.81 -8.75 6.46
N VAL A 94 -11.51 -8.49 6.22
CA VAL A 94 -10.66 -9.37 5.41
C VAL A 94 -10.12 -10.50 6.27
N ALA A 95 -10.20 -11.73 5.75
CA ALA A 95 -9.66 -12.93 6.38
C ALA A 95 -8.16 -12.75 6.70
N PRO A 96 -7.66 -13.24 7.85
CA PRO A 96 -6.29 -12.98 8.30
C PRO A 96 -5.20 -13.35 7.28
N GLU A 97 -5.41 -14.40 6.49
CA GLU A 97 -4.43 -14.91 5.51
C GLU A 97 -4.40 -14.05 4.24
N ALA A 98 -5.47 -13.31 3.98
CA ALA A 98 -5.62 -12.42 2.83
C ALA A 98 -5.32 -10.95 3.18
N ARG A 99 -5.09 -10.63 4.46
CA ARG A 99 -4.80 -9.27 4.94
C ARG A 99 -3.31 -8.94 4.78
N PRO A 100 -2.94 -7.69 4.44
CA PRO A 100 -1.54 -7.28 4.37
C PRO A 100 -0.83 -7.50 5.70
N GLU A 101 0.46 -7.83 5.64
CA GLU A 101 1.32 -7.81 6.82
C GLU A 101 1.31 -6.37 7.38
N MET A 102 0.98 -6.19 8.66
CA MET A 102 0.96 -4.87 9.29
C MET A 102 2.22 -4.73 10.15
N ALA A 103 3.12 -3.83 9.76
CA ALA A 103 4.27 -3.47 10.58
C ALA A 103 3.84 -2.42 11.62
N GLU A 104 4.14 -2.67 12.90
CA GLU A 104 3.80 -1.74 13.98
C GLU A 104 4.82 -0.60 14.13
N GLU A 105 6.01 -0.70 13.51
CA GLU A 105 7.08 0.31 13.56
C GLU A 105 7.84 0.45 12.21
N GLU A 106 8.31 1.67 11.92
CA GLU A 106 9.35 1.94 10.93
C GLU A 106 10.63 1.23 11.39
N PRO A 107 11.27 0.35 10.62
CA PRO A 107 12.54 -0.24 11.05
C PRO A 107 13.58 0.89 11.16
N ALA A 108 14.14 1.02 12.37
CA ALA A 108 15.18 1.96 12.75
C ALA A 108 16.45 1.86 11.88
#